data_AF-A0A9D8BMB9-F1
#
_entry.id   AF-A0A9D8BMB9-F1
#
_cell.length_a   1.000
_cell.length_b   1.000
_cell.length_c   1.000
_cell.angle_alpha   90.00
_cell.angle_beta   90.00
_cell.angle_gamma   90.00
#
_symmetry.space_group_name_H-M   'P 1'
#
loop_
_entity.id
_entity.type
_entity.pdbx_description
1 polymer ?
#
loop_
_entity_poly.entity_id
_entity_poly.type
_entity_poly.pdbx_seq_one_letter_code
_entity_poly.pdbx_strand_id
1 'polypeptide(L)'
;MKIDLKEITIKKLTDGFEDSDEAGVVAYGGKLDIRPPYQREFIYKDKQRDAVIDSVRKNFPLNVMYWAVRNDGDYEVIDGQQRTLSICQYVNGDFSINGLAFHNLQDDQQEQILNYKCMIYFCSGTDSEKLNWFRTINIAGEEHTDQELRNAVYASLWTADAKRYFSKTGCPAYGLAGGYLRGSSIRQEYLETAIDWHSQGKIEDYMSQHQHDENATPLWQYFQKVIGWVKATFPQYRREMKGVDWGVLYNQFKDKEFDTNKLEKHVAKLMQDDDVERKSGIYPYVLDGDERHLHIRAFSDNMKREAYERQKGICVKCKKKFQLNEMEGDHIKPWHEGGKTIAANCQMLCKDDNRRKSGK
;
A
#
# COMPACT_ATOMS: atom_id res chain seq x y z
N MET A 1 24.25 9.35 -10.23
CA MET A 1 23.28 9.09 -11.32
C MET A 1 23.68 9.87 -12.57
N LYS A 2 23.61 9.24 -13.74
CA LYS A 2 23.80 9.86 -15.06
C LYS A 2 22.47 9.85 -15.82
N ILE A 3 22.15 10.97 -16.48
CA ILE A 3 20.89 11.17 -17.20
C ILE A 3 21.21 11.74 -18.59
N ASP A 4 20.83 11.04 -19.65
CA ASP A 4 21.09 11.43 -21.03
C ASP A 4 19.77 11.53 -21.82
N LEU A 5 19.42 12.70 -22.35
CA LEU A 5 18.24 12.89 -23.20
C LEU A 5 18.46 12.34 -24.61
N LYS A 6 17.47 11.61 -25.13
CA LYS A 6 17.42 11.05 -26.48
C LYS A 6 16.08 11.34 -27.15
N GLU A 7 16.14 11.60 -28.45
CA GLU A 7 14.96 11.66 -29.31
C GLU A 7 14.80 10.31 -30.03
N ILE A 8 13.72 9.60 -29.76
CA ILE A 8 13.42 8.30 -30.36
C ILE A 8 12.11 8.41 -31.14
N THR A 9 12.14 8.07 -32.43
CA THR A 9 10.91 8.09 -33.24
C THR A 9 9.99 6.93 -32.85
N ILE A 10 8.67 7.11 -33.00
CA ILE A 10 7.71 6.03 -32.77
C ILE A 10 8.06 4.80 -33.62
N LYS A 11 8.49 4.98 -34.88
CA LYS A 11 8.96 3.89 -35.74
C LYS A 11 10.04 3.02 -35.08
N LYS A 12 11.02 3.65 -34.41
CA LYS A 12 12.07 2.91 -33.70
C LYS A 12 11.54 2.33 -32.39
N LEU A 13 10.73 3.10 -31.67
CA LEU A 13 10.15 2.68 -30.39
C LEU A 13 9.34 1.39 -30.53
N THR A 14 8.49 1.28 -31.56
CA THR A 14 7.59 0.14 -31.78
C THR A 14 8.23 -1.00 -32.55
N ASP A 15 9.49 -0.88 -32.96
CA ASP A 15 10.19 -1.91 -33.70
C ASP A 15 10.33 -3.18 -32.85
N GLY A 16 10.02 -4.34 -33.43
CA GLY A 16 10.02 -5.62 -32.71
C GLY A 16 9.11 -5.66 -31.47
N PHE A 17 7.98 -4.94 -31.49
CA PHE A 17 7.00 -4.99 -30.41
C PHE A 17 6.40 -6.39 -30.28
N GLU A 18 6.40 -6.93 -29.05
CA GLU A 18 5.79 -8.21 -28.70
C GLU A 18 5.17 -8.10 -27.30
N ASP A 19 3.86 -8.33 -27.21
CA ASP A 19 3.10 -8.38 -25.95
C ASP A 19 2.81 -9.84 -25.60
N SER A 20 3.55 -10.37 -24.63
CA SER A 20 3.38 -11.76 -24.16
C SER A 20 2.53 -11.82 -22.88
N ASP A 21 1.61 -10.88 -22.68
CA ASP A 21 0.76 -10.77 -21.50
C ASP A 21 1.61 -10.86 -20.20
N GLU A 22 1.32 -11.85 -19.34
CA GLU A 22 1.98 -12.03 -18.05
C GLU A 22 3.51 -12.25 -18.14
N ALA A 23 4.04 -12.64 -19.32
CA ALA A 23 5.47 -12.89 -19.52
C ALA A 23 6.29 -11.63 -19.83
N GLY A 24 5.62 -10.49 -20.04
CA GLY A 24 6.24 -9.19 -20.27
C GLY A 24 5.96 -8.61 -21.66
N VAL A 25 6.40 -7.37 -21.87
CA VAL A 25 6.19 -6.65 -23.14
C VAL A 25 7.49 -6.01 -23.57
N VAL A 26 7.96 -6.33 -24.78
CA VAL A 26 9.22 -5.81 -25.32
C VAL A 26 9.00 -4.99 -26.58
N ALA A 27 9.91 -4.06 -26.86
CA ALA A 27 10.00 -3.33 -28.13
C ALA A 27 11.42 -2.77 -28.36
N TYR A 28 11.55 -1.76 -29.22
CA TYR A 28 12.82 -1.13 -29.58
C TYR A 28 13.87 -2.16 -30.06
N GLY A 29 13.45 -3.05 -30.96
CA GLY A 29 14.26 -4.15 -31.49
C GLY A 29 14.55 -5.24 -30.44
N GLY A 30 13.62 -5.44 -29.50
CA GLY A 30 13.76 -6.37 -28.37
C GLY A 30 14.65 -5.87 -27.22
N LYS A 31 15.14 -4.63 -27.28
CA LYS A 31 16.05 -4.05 -26.26
C LYS A 31 15.36 -3.26 -25.17
N LEU A 32 14.10 -2.90 -25.37
CA LEU A 32 13.30 -2.19 -24.37
C LEU A 32 12.31 -3.17 -23.76
N ASP A 33 12.47 -3.44 -22.48
CA ASP A 33 11.43 -4.04 -21.67
C ASP A 33 10.45 -2.94 -21.26
N ILE A 34 9.29 -2.90 -21.93
CA ILE A 34 8.23 -1.92 -21.68
C ILE A 34 7.48 -2.25 -20.41
N ARG A 35 7.19 -3.53 -20.20
CA ARG A 35 6.55 -4.04 -18.99
C ARG A 35 7.27 -5.32 -18.59
N PRO A 36 8.31 -5.23 -17.75
CA PRO A 36 8.89 -6.40 -17.16
C PRO A 36 7.84 -7.15 -16.31
N PRO A 37 7.99 -8.46 -16.09
CA PRO A 37 7.07 -9.26 -15.28
C PRO A 37 6.87 -8.71 -13.86
N TYR A 38 7.78 -7.87 -13.36
CA TYR A 38 7.72 -7.23 -12.04
C TYR A 38 7.02 -5.86 -11.99
N GLN A 39 6.78 -5.20 -13.12
CA GLN A 39 6.08 -3.91 -13.15
C GLN A 39 4.56 -4.06 -13.11
N ARG A 40 3.83 -2.98 -12.82
CA ARG A 40 2.36 -3.02 -12.74
C ARG A 40 1.73 -3.28 -14.11
N GLU A 41 0.53 -3.84 -14.10
CA GLU A 41 -0.27 -4.05 -15.31
C GLU A 41 -0.66 -2.73 -16.00
N PHE A 42 -1.11 -2.82 -17.25
CA PHE A 42 -1.72 -1.67 -17.94
C PHE A 42 -3.02 -1.26 -17.23
N ILE A 43 -3.13 0.01 -16.85
CA ILE A 43 -4.24 0.56 -16.05
C ILE A 43 -4.96 1.73 -16.70
N TYR A 44 -4.43 2.28 -17.80
CA TYR A 44 -5.14 3.30 -18.58
C TYR A 44 -6.47 2.77 -19.09
N LYS A 45 -7.54 3.55 -18.88
CA LYS A 45 -8.83 3.33 -19.54
C LYS A 45 -8.77 3.81 -20.98
N ASP A 46 -9.71 3.36 -21.81
CA ASP A 46 -9.77 3.71 -23.24
C ASP A 46 -9.57 5.21 -23.51
N LYS A 47 -10.25 6.09 -22.77
CA LYS A 47 -10.09 7.55 -22.94
C LYS A 47 -8.67 8.06 -22.69
N GLN A 48 -7.94 7.50 -21.72
CA GLN A 48 -6.57 7.90 -21.41
C GLN A 48 -5.61 7.40 -22.50
N ARG A 49 -5.77 6.15 -22.93
CA ARG A 49 -5.01 5.54 -24.03
C ARG A 49 -5.20 6.32 -25.34
N ASP A 50 -6.45 6.60 -25.70
CA ASP A 50 -6.79 7.29 -26.94
C ASP A 50 -6.23 8.74 -26.96
N ALA A 51 -6.21 9.43 -25.80
CA ALA A 51 -5.64 10.76 -25.66
C ALA A 51 -4.12 10.82 -25.95
N VAL A 52 -3.38 9.74 -25.69
CA VAL A 52 -1.97 9.63 -26.05
C VAL A 52 -1.81 9.70 -27.56
N ILE A 53 -2.58 8.88 -28.29
CA ILE A 53 -2.50 8.82 -29.75
C ILE A 53 -3.01 10.10 -30.40
N ASP A 54 -4.08 10.69 -29.86
CA ASP A 54 -4.55 12.00 -30.32
C ASP A 54 -3.50 13.10 -30.15
N SER A 55 -2.69 13.06 -29.09
CA SER A 55 -1.59 13.99 -28.89
C SER A 55 -0.51 13.81 -29.96
N VAL A 56 -0.15 12.56 -30.27
CA VAL A 56 0.78 12.22 -31.35
C VAL A 56 0.27 12.71 -32.71
N ARG A 57 -1.00 12.42 -33.05
CA ARG A 57 -1.65 12.85 -34.30
C ARG A 57 -1.70 14.37 -34.44
N LYS A 58 -1.83 15.11 -33.34
CA LYS A 58 -1.83 16.59 -33.34
C LYS A 58 -0.43 17.19 -33.22
N ASN A 59 0.61 16.37 -33.16
CA ASN A 59 1.99 16.77 -32.90
C ASN A 59 2.14 17.61 -31.62
N PHE A 60 1.30 17.33 -30.62
CA PHE A 60 1.40 17.94 -29.30
C PHE A 60 2.50 17.27 -28.49
N PRO A 61 3.17 18.01 -27.58
CA PRO A 61 4.23 17.44 -26.76
C PRO A 61 3.65 16.39 -25.82
N LEU A 62 4.14 15.15 -25.94
CA LEU A 62 3.98 14.16 -24.90
C LEU A 62 4.96 14.48 -23.77
N ASN A 63 4.55 14.19 -22.54
CA ASN A 63 5.46 14.23 -21.41
C ASN A 63 6.68 13.34 -21.69
N VAL A 64 7.83 13.73 -21.14
CA VAL A 64 9.06 12.95 -21.24
C VAL A 64 8.87 11.55 -20.66
N MET A 65 9.59 10.57 -21.21
CA MET A 65 9.64 9.20 -20.70
C MET A 65 11.03 8.92 -20.12
N TYR A 66 11.12 7.98 -19.19
CA TYR A 66 12.37 7.68 -18.50
C TYR A 66 12.65 6.18 -18.59
N TRP A 67 13.84 5.83 -19.08
CA TRP A 67 14.29 4.44 -19.22
C TRP A 67 15.52 4.19 -18.35
N ALA A 68 15.50 3.11 -17.59
CA ALA A 68 16.66 2.63 -16.85
C ALA A 68 17.57 1.89 -17.81
N VAL A 69 18.85 2.19 -17.77
CA VAL A 69 19.88 1.37 -18.41
C VAL A 69 20.20 0.19 -17.48
N ARG A 70 20.04 -1.02 -18.01
CA ARG A 70 20.36 -2.28 -17.33
C ARG A 70 21.84 -2.62 -17.51
N ASN A 71 22.32 -3.58 -16.71
CA ASN A 71 23.73 -3.98 -16.70
C ASN A 71 24.18 -4.69 -17.99
N ASP A 72 23.23 -5.32 -18.70
CA ASP A 72 23.41 -5.95 -20.01
C ASP A 72 23.44 -4.93 -21.17
N GLY A 73 23.14 -3.66 -20.91
CA GLY A 73 23.07 -2.59 -21.90
C GLY A 73 21.69 -2.38 -22.52
N ASP A 74 20.70 -3.19 -22.13
CA ASP A 74 19.31 -3.04 -22.53
C ASP A 74 18.60 -2.00 -21.65
N TYR A 75 17.33 -1.75 -21.96
CA TYR A 75 16.53 -0.69 -21.35
C TYR A 75 15.29 -1.25 -20.68
N GLU A 76 14.87 -0.58 -19.62
CA GLU A 76 13.60 -0.82 -18.95
C GLU A 76 12.83 0.49 -18.84
N VAL A 77 11.54 0.51 -19.16
CA VAL A 77 10.70 1.70 -18.94
C VAL A 77 10.48 1.90 -17.45
N ILE A 78 10.82 3.07 -16.90
CA ILE A 78 10.55 3.40 -15.50
C ILE A 78 9.32 4.31 -15.39
N ASP A 79 9.25 5.31 -16.26
CA ASP A 79 8.10 6.19 -16.40
C ASP A 79 7.75 6.35 -17.88
N GLY A 80 6.46 6.42 -18.15
CA GLY A 80 5.91 6.43 -19.50
C GLY A 80 5.35 5.10 -19.97
N GLN A 81 5.38 4.04 -19.14
CA GLN A 81 4.90 2.69 -19.50
C GLN A 81 3.54 2.71 -20.22
N GLN A 82 2.55 3.37 -19.63
CA GLN A 82 1.20 3.43 -20.20
C GLN A 82 1.15 4.17 -21.55
N ARG A 83 1.96 5.23 -21.71
CA ARG A 83 2.08 5.99 -22.96
C ARG A 83 2.78 5.14 -24.03
N THR A 84 3.88 4.47 -23.67
CA THR A 84 4.62 3.56 -24.54
C THR A 84 3.73 2.41 -25.02
N LEU A 85 3.04 1.73 -24.10
CA LEU A 85 2.10 0.65 -24.45
C LEU A 85 0.97 1.14 -25.34
N SER A 86 0.36 2.30 -25.04
CA SER A 86 -0.70 2.87 -25.89
C SER A 86 -0.23 3.08 -27.32
N ILE A 87 0.98 3.63 -27.50
CA ILE A 87 1.61 3.86 -28.80
C ILE A 87 1.88 2.54 -29.52
N CYS A 88 2.54 1.59 -28.85
CA CYS A 88 2.87 0.29 -29.42
C CYS A 88 1.62 -0.49 -29.85
N GLN A 89 0.63 -0.59 -28.96
CA GLN A 89 -0.63 -1.30 -29.23
C GLN A 89 -1.40 -0.67 -30.39
N TYR A 90 -1.41 0.66 -30.50
CA TYR A 90 -2.08 1.33 -31.60
C TYR A 90 -1.40 1.04 -32.94
N VAL A 91 -0.06 1.15 -32.99
CA VAL A 91 0.73 0.86 -34.19
C VAL A 91 0.65 -0.62 -34.59
N ASN A 92 0.59 -1.53 -33.61
CA ASN A 92 0.35 -2.96 -33.81
C ASN A 92 -1.05 -3.28 -34.33
N GLY A 93 -2.02 -2.38 -34.10
CA GLY A 93 -3.40 -2.52 -34.55
C GLY A 93 -4.34 -3.16 -33.52
N ASP A 94 -3.95 -3.21 -32.25
CA ASP A 94 -4.71 -3.87 -31.17
C ASP A 94 -6.01 -3.14 -30.83
N PHE A 95 -6.12 -1.86 -31.18
CA PHE A 95 -7.34 -1.07 -31.01
C PHE A 95 -7.48 0.00 -32.11
N SER A 96 -8.65 0.65 -32.12
CA SER A 96 -8.98 1.71 -33.07
C SER A 96 -9.44 2.98 -32.35
N ILE A 97 -9.21 4.13 -32.97
CA ILE A 97 -9.69 5.43 -32.47
C ILE A 97 -10.68 5.98 -33.50
N ASN A 98 -11.91 6.24 -33.07
CA ASN A 98 -13.03 6.63 -33.94
C ASN A 98 -13.25 5.63 -35.09
N GLY A 99 -13.05 4.33 -34.83
CA GLY A 99 -13.22 3.26 -35.82
C GLY A 99 -12.06 3.08 -36.80
N LEU A 100 -10.97 3.83 -36.65
CA LEU A 100 -9.76 3.71 -37.48
C LEU A 100 -8.60 3.13 -36.67
N ALA A 101 -8.14 1.94 -37.06
CA ALA A 101 -6.87 1.35 -36.61
C ALA A 101 -5.70 1.94 -37.41
N PHE A 102 -4.46 1.74 -36.96
CA PHE A 102 -3.27 2.29 -37.62
C PHE A 102 -3.18 1.91 -39.11
N HIS A 103 -3.43 0.64 -39.45
CA HIS A 103 -3.41 0.15 -40.83
C HIS A 103 -4.55 0.70 -41.73
N ASN A 104 -5.57 1.34 -41.15
CA ASN A 104 -6.66 1.98 -41.89
C ASN A 104 -6.39 3.46 -42.21
N LEU A 105 -5.30 4.03 -41.68
CA LEU A 105 -4.92 5.41 -41.94
C LEU A 105 -4.28 5.55 -43.33
N GLN A 106 -4.36 6.76 -43.90
CA GLN A 106 -3.63 7.11 -45.12
C GLN A 106 -2.11 7.13 -44.86
N ASP A 107 -1.30 6.93 -45.91
CA ASP A 107 0.15 6.80 -45.81
C ASP A 107 0.81 8.02 -45.13
N ASP A 108 0.33 9.22 -45.43
CA ASP A 108 0.81 10.48 -44.82
C ASP A 108 0.54 10.54 -43.32
N GLN A 109 -0.63 10.06 -42.89
CA GLN A 109 -1.02 9.98 -41.48
C GLN A 109 -0.21 8.92 -40.72
N GLN A 110 0.03 7.77 -41.34
CA GLN A 110 0.89 6.73 -40.77
C GLN A 110 2.32 7.25 -40.61
N GLU A 111 2.86 7.89 -41.65
CA GLU A 111 4.21 8.44 -41.64
C GLU A 111 4.36 9.55 -40.60
N GLN A 112 3.36 10.42 -40.42
CA GLN A 112 3.34 11.43 -39.37
C GLN A 112 3.48 10.81 -37.98
N ILE A 113 2.69 9.77 -37.68
CA ILE A 113 2.75 9.06 -36.40
C ILE A 113 4.12 8.41 -36.22
N LEU A 114 4.60 7.65 -37.20
CA LEU A 114 5.87 6.93 -37.13
C LEU A 114 7.09 7.86 -36.97
N ASN A 115 7.03 9.06 -37.52
CA ASN A 115 8.10 10.05 -37.43
C ASN A 115 8.03 10.95 -36.19
N TYR A 116 6.95 10.89 -35.41
CA TYR A 116 6.85 11.61 -34.14
C TYR A 116 8.00 11.22 -33.21
N LYS A 117 8.66 12.21 -32.61
CA LYS A 117 9.82 12.02 -31.75
C LYS A 117 9.43 12.06 -30.28
N CYS A 118 9.60 10.93 -29.61
CA CYS A 118 9.49 10.83 -28.17
C CYS A 118 10.77 11.32 -27.49
N MET A 119 10.61 12.13 -26.44
CA MET A 119 11.70 12.62 -25.60
C MET A 119 11.93 11.64 -24.45
N ILE A 120 13.09 10.97 -24.45
CA ILE A 120 13.38 9.86 -23.54
C ILE A 120 14.69 10.11 -22.82
N TYR A 121 14.66 10.09 -21.49
CA TYR A 121 15.86 10.14 -20.66
C TYR A 121 16.36 8.74 -20.37
N PHE A 122 17.62 8.45 -20.72
CA PHE A 122 18.31 7.24 -20.31
C PHE A 122 18.99 7.50 -18.96
N CYS A 123 18.67 6.67 -17.98
CA CYS A 123 19.06 6.83 -16.59
C CYS A 123 19.95 5.66 -16.16
N SER A 124 21.16 5.95 -15.68
CA SER A 124 22.05 4.95 -15.08
C SER A 124 22.62 5.44 -13.74
N GLY A 125 22.92 4.51 -12.83
CA GLY A 125 23.33 4.84 -11.46
C GLY A 125 23.21 3.62 -10.55
N THR A 126 23.53 3.80 -9.27
CA THR A 126 23.31 2.76 -8.26
C THR A 126 21.82 2.60 -7.96
N ASP A 127 21.43 1.48 -7.35
CA ASP A 127 20.02 1.18 -7.03
C ASP A 127 19.40 2.23 -6.12
N SER A 128 20.13 2.71 -5.11
CA SER A 128 19.67 3.78 -4.21
C SER A 128 19.49 5.12 -4.95
N GLU A 129 20.37 5.43 -5.91
CA GLU A 129 20.23 6.63 -6.74
C GLU A 129 19.01 6.53 -7.66
N LYS A 130 18.79 5.36 -8.28
CA LYS A 130 17.61 5.07 -9.09
C LYS A 130 16.32 5.23 -8.28
N LEU A 131 16.23 4.61 -7.10
CA LEU A 131 15.03 4.67 -6.26
C LEU A 131 14.69 6.10 -5.82
N ASN A 132 15.68 6.86 -5.34
CA ASN A 132 15.47 8.25 -4.93
C ASN A 132 15.07 9.15 -6.10
N TRP A 133 15.66 8.92 -7.26
CA TRP A 133 15.26 9.62 -8.48
C TRP A 133 13.83 9.28 -8.88
N PHE A 134 13.43 8.01 -8.80
CA PHE A 134 12.08 7.57 -9.15
C PHE A 134 11.03 8.26 -8.27
N ARG A 135 11.28 8.34 -6.96
CA ARG A 135 10.44 9.13 -6.04
C ARG A 135 10.34 10.60 -6.44
N THR A 136 11.42 11.19 -6.95
CA THR A 136 11.47 12.59 -7.36
C THR A 136 10.67 12.86 -8.65
N ILE A 137 10.69 11.95 -9.62
CA ILE A 137 9.94 12.14 -10.89
C ILE A 137 8.48 11.70 -10.80
N ASN A 138 8.13 10.86 -9.82
CA ASN A 138 6.78 10.36 -9.57
C ASN A 138 5.84 11.44 -8.98
N ILE A 139 5.95 12.68 -9.45
CA ILE A 139 5.15 13.84 -9.03
C ILE A 139 4.05 14.16 -10.06
N ALA A 140 4.17 13.67 -11.30
CA ALA A 140 3.23 13.96 -12.39
C ALA A 140 2.74 12.67 -13.09
N GLY A 141 1.43 12.39 -13.00
CA GLY A 141 0.79 11.22 -13.63
C GLY A 141 0.04 10.35 -12.61
N GLU A 142 -0.28 9.12 -12.99
CA GLU A 142 -0.79 8.13 -12.02
C GLU A 142 0.37 7.61 -11.18
N GLU A 143 0.49 8.17 -9.98
CA GLU A 143 1.55 7.90 -9.00
C GLU A 143 1.77 6.40 -8.82
N HIS A 144 3.04 5.98 -8.95
CA HIS A 144 3.47 4.64 -8.55
C HIS A 144 3.51 4.53 -7.02
N THR A 145 3.06 3.40 -6.47
CA THR A 145 3.25 3.10 -5.04
C THR A 145 4.72 2.92 -4.72
N ASP A 146 5.11 3.10 -3.45
CA ASP A 146 6.50 2.87 -3.04
C ASP A 146 6.97 1.45 -3.39
N GLN A 147 6.09 0.45 -3.25
CA GLN A 147 6.43 -0.92 -3.63
C GLN A 147 6.58 -1.13 -5.14
N GLU A 148 5.77 -0.44 -5.96
CA GLU A 148 5.93 -0.44 -7.43
C GLU A 148 7.30 0.13 -7.81
N LEU A 149 7.77 1.18 -7.14
CA LEU A 149 9.11 1.75 -7.35
C LEU A 149 10.22 0.80 -6.89
N ARG A 150 10.08 0.18 -5.70
CA ARG A 150 11.06 -0.79 -5.19
C ARG A 150 11.20 -1.99 -6.11
N ASN A 151 10.11 -2.54 -6.63
CA ASN A 151 10.14 -3.68 -7.55
C ASN A 151 10.85 -3.37 -8.87
N ALA A 152 10.77 -2.14 -9.38
CA ALA A 152 11.50 -1.72 -10.57
C ALA A 152 13.02 -1.64 -10.32
N VAL A 153 13.42 -1.23 -9.11
CA VAL A 153 14.84 -1.12 -8.74
C VAL A 153 15.44 -2.49 -8.43
N TYR A 154 14.74 -3.32 -7.65
CA TYR A 154 15.18 -4.66 -7.25
C TYR A 154 14.65 -5.75 -8.19
N ALA A 155 14.59 -5.43 -9.47
CA ALA A 155 14.14 -6.31 -10.54
C ALA A 155 14.94 -7.63 -10.56
N SER A 156 14.27 -8.76 -10.31
CA SER A 156 14.95 -10.06 -10.30
C SER A 156 13.99 -11.26 -10.39
N LEU A 157 14.57 -12.48 -10.44
CA LEU A 157 13.81 -13.74 -10.37
C LEU A 157 12.97 -13.83 -9.09
N TRP A 158 13.53 -13.41 -7.96
CA TRP A 158 12.81 -13.34 -6.69
C TRP A 158 11.59 -12.42 -6.78
N THR A 159 11.76 -11.20 -7.32
CA THR A 159 10.67 -10.23 -7.44
C THR A 159 9.56 -10.73 -8.37
N ALA A 160 9.92 -11.39 -9.47
CA ALA A 160 8.96 -12.02 -10.38
C ALA A 160 8.15 -13.13 -9.69
N ASP A 161 8.80 -14.04 -8.95
CA ASP A 161 8.09 -15.10 -8.21
C ASP A 161 7.25 -14.54 -7.05
N ALA A 162 7.72 -13.50 -6.36
CA ALA A 162 6.95 -12.83 -5.31
C ALA A 162 5.61 -12.29 -5.85
N LYS A 163 5.62 -11.63 -7.01
CA LYS A 163 4.39 -11.12 -7.61
C LYS A 163 3.39 -12.20 -7.97
N ARG A 164 3.85 -13.40 -8.35
CA ARG A 164 2.95 -14.53 -8.63
C ARG A 164 2.04 -14.82 -7.45
N TYR A 165 2.54 -14.68 -6.22
CA TYR A 165 1.78 -14.86 -4.99
C TYR A 165 0.97 -13.63 -4.58
N PHE A 166 1.55 -12.44 -4.72
CA PHE A 166 1.06 -11.23 -4.04
C PHE A 166 0.45 -10.17 -4.95
N SER A 167 0.87 -10.08 -6.22
CA SER A 167 0.70 -8.86 -7.01
C SER A 167 0.04 -9.08 -8.37
N LYS A 168 -1.18 -9.63 -8.34
CA LYS A 168 -2.08 -9.70 -9.50
C LYS A 168 -3.54 -9.79 -9.09
N THR A 169 -4.45 -9.60 -10.05
CA THR A 169 -5.89 -9.83 -9.85
C THR A 169 -6.10 -11.27 -9.42
N GLY A 170 -6.79 -11.49 -8.30
CA GLY A 170 -7.07 -12.84 -7.81
C GLY A 170 -5.83 -13.65 -7.42
N CYS A 171 -4.70 -12.99 -7.09
CA CYS A 171 -3.49 -13.67 -6.65
C CYS A 171 -3.75 -14.58 -5.42
N PRO A 172 -2.91 -15.60 -5.19
CA PRO A 172 -3.03 -16.49 -4.02
C PRO A 172 -3.16 -15.74 -2.68
N ALA A 173 -2.42 -14.65 -2.49
CA ALA A 173 -2.51 -13.84 -1.27
C ALA A 173 -3.88 -13.18 -1.12
N TYR A 174 -4.48 -12.69 -2.22
CA TYR A 174 -5.83 -12.13 -2.20
C TYR A 174 -6.88 -13.19 -1.84
N GLY A 175 -6.82 -14.37 -2.45
CA GLY A 175 -7.71 -15.48 -2.13
C GLY A 175 -7.58 -15.95 -0.68
N LEU A 176 -6.35 -15.96 -0.15
CA LEU A 176 -6.08 -16.39 1.22
C LEU A 176 -6.52 -15.36 2.28
N ALA A 177 -6.31 -14.08 1.99
CA ALA A 177 -6.24 -13.02 2.99
C ALA A 177 -7.02 -11.73 2.66
N GLY A 178 -7.80 -11.70 1.58
CA GLY A 178 -8.54 -10.50 1.14
C GLY A 178 -9.54 -9.92 2.15
N GLY A 179 -10.03 -10.75 3.08
CA GLY A 179 -10.85 -10.32 4.22
C GLY A 179 -10.07 -9.73 5.39
N TYR A 180 -8.74 -9.91 5.42
CA TYR A 180 -7.85 -9.55 6.53
C TYR A 180 -6.92 -8.38 6.18
N LEU A 181 -6.51 -8.24 4.93
CA LEU A 181 -5.67 -7.13 4.47
C LEU A 181 -6.49 -5.99 3.85
N ARG A 182 -5.93 -4.78 3.94
CA ARG A 182 -6.36 -3.63 3.14
C ARG A 182 -5.45 -3.50 1.91
N GLY A 183 -5.85 -2.66 0.98
CA GLY A 183 -5.11 -2.39 -0.25
C GLY A 183 -5.49 -3.29 -1.42
N SER A 184 -4.76 -3.09 -2.51
CA SER A 184 -4.91 -3.65 -3.83
C SER A 184 -3.71 -4.54 -4.12
N SER A 185 -3.98 -5.81 -4.46
CA SER A 185 -2.94 -6.72 -4.93
C SER A 185 -2.31 -6.21 -6.22
N ILE A 186 -3.10 -5.64 -7.14
CA ILE A 186 -2.60 -5.11 -8.42
C ILE A 186 -1.64 -3.93 -8.22
N ARG A 187 -1.90 -3.08 -7.21
CA ARG A 187 -1.01 -1.97 -6.81
C ARG A 187 0.13 -2.40 -5.89
N GLN A 188 0.33 -3.71 -5.74
CA GLN A 188 1.42 -4.35 -5.02
C GLN A 188 1.42 -4.13 -3.49
N GLU A 189 0.33 -3.61 -2.93
CA GLU A 189 0.22 -3.29 -1.49
C GLU A 189 0.21 -4.56 -0.60
N TYR A 190 -0.20 -5.71 -1.16
CA TYR A 190 -0.14 -7.01 -0.46
C TYR A 190 1.29 -7.50 -0.32
N LEU A 191 2.10 -7.34 -1.38
CA LEU A 191 3.52 -7.67 -1.35
C LEU A 191 4.25 -6.76 -0.37
N GLU A 192 3.96 -5.46 -0.42
CA GLU A 192 4.50 -4.48 0.51
C GLU A 192 4.23 -4.88 1.97
N THR A 193 2.96 -5.16 2.29
CA THR A 193 2.55 -5.60 3.63
C THR A 193 3.28 -6.88 4.07
N ALA A 194 3.40 -7.86 3.18
CA ALA A 194 4.09 -9.12 3.51
C ALA A 194 5.58 -8.91 3.80
N ILE A 195 6.27 -8.08 3.01
CA ILE A 195 7.68 -7.75 3.22
C ILE A 195 7.84 -6.91 4.49
N ASP A 196 6.98 -5.91 4.69
CA ASP A 196 6.99 -5.06 5.90
C ASP A 196 6.91 -5.91 7.17
N TRP A 197 5.94 -6.83 7.21
CA TRP A 197 5.77 -7.77 8.31
C TRP A 197 6.98 -8.67 8.55
N HIS A 198 7.58 -9.20 7.49
CA HIS A 198 8.71 -10.11 7.60
C HIS A 198 10.01 -9.39 7.99
N SER A 199 10.22 -8.19 7.46
CA SER A 199 11.42 -7.37 7.63
C SER A 199 11.35 -6.39 8.81
N GLN A 200 10.19 -6.27 9.44
CA GLN A 200 9.91 -5.30 10.52
C GLN A 200 10.14 -3.85 10.06
N GLY A 201 9.55 -3.49 8.91
CA GLY A 201 9.67 -2.16 8.33
C GLY A 201 10.91 -1.90 7.47
N LYS A 202 11.79 -2.89 7.30
CA LYS A 202 13.05 -2.78 6.54
C LYS A 202 12.92 -3.35 5.12
N ILE A 203 11.95 -2.82 4.38
CA ILE A 203 11.55 -3.37 3.07
C ILE A 203 12.71 -3.34 2.06
N GLU A 204 13.40 -2.20 1.94
CA GLU A 204 14.51 -2.03 1.00
C GLU A 204 15.70 -2.94 1.32
N ASP A 205 16.06 -3.06 2.60
CA ASP A 205 17.12 -3.97 3.04
C ASP A 205 16.77 -5.43 2.71
N TYR A 206 15.52 -5.81 2.95
CA TYR A 206 15.03 -7.16 2.66
C TYR A 206 15.09 -7.47 1.16
N MET A 207 14.54 -6.59 0.32
CA MET A 207 14.57 -6.78 -1.12
C MET A 207 15.99 -6.81 -1.68
N SER A 208 16.87 -5.92 -1.21
CA SER A 208 18.28 -5.89 -1.61
C SER A 208 19.03 -7.18 -1.27
N GLN A 209 18.75 -7.79 -0.11
CA GLN A 209 19.36 -9.05 0.31
C GLN A 209 18.83 -10.25 -0.48
N HIS A 210 17.53 -10.25 -0.81
CA HIS A 210 16.85 -11.38 -1.44
C HIS A 210 16.75 -11.27 -2.97
N GLN A 211 17.15 -10.16 -3.59
CA GLN A 211 17.02 -9.99 -5.04
C GLN A 211 17.77 -11.06 -5.85
N HIS A 212 18.80 -11.70 -5.29
CA HIS A 212 19.54 -12.77 -5.97
C HIS A 212 19.03 -14.18 -5.64
N ASP A 213 17.99 -14.31 -4.82
CA ASP A 213 17.36 -15.58 -4.54
C ASP A 213 16.58 -16.09 -5.76
N GLU A 214 16.49 -17.41 -5.90
CA GLU A 214 15.81 -18.03 -7.05
C GLU A 214 14.29 -17.89 -6.99
N ASN A 215 13.70 -17.73 -5.80
CA ASN A 215 12.25 -17.69 -5.60
C ASN A 215 11.85 -17.05 -4.26
N ALA A 216 10.58 -16.63 -4.16
CA ALA A 216 10.01 -15.96 -3.00
C ALA A 216 9.26 -16.92 -2.04
N THR A 217 9.54 -18.22 -2.11
CA THR A 217 8.90 -19.24 -1.27
C THR A 217 9.00 -18.94 0.23
N PRO A 218 10.15 -18.48 0.78
CA PRO A 218 10.24 -18.16 2.21
C PRO A 218 9.27 -17.04 2.63
N LEU A 219 9.13 -15.98 1.83
CA LEU A 219 8.19 -14.90 2.08
C LEU A 219 6.74 -15.40 2.00
N TRP A 220 6.43 -16.21 0.98
CA TRP A 220 5.11 -16.81 0.83
C TRP A 220 4.74 -17.71 2.02
N GLN A 221 5.64 -18.59 2.43
CA GLN A 221 5.43 -19.48 3.59
C GLN A 221 5.25 -18.68 4.89
N TYR A 222 6.02 -17.61 5.08
CA TYR A 222 5.83 -16.70 6.20
C TYR A 222 4.43 -16.11 6.20
N PHE A 223 3.98 -15.55 5.08
CA PHE A 223 2.65 -14.97 4.95
C PHE A 223 1.54 -16.00 5.21
N GLN A 224 1.69 -17.22 4.69
CA GLN A 224 0.75 -18.31 4.96
C GLN A 224 0.67 -18.65 6.44
N LYS A 225 1.80 -18.67 7.16
CA LYS A 225 1.83 -18.91 8.61
C LYS A 225 1.13 -17.80 9.38
N VAL A 226 1.35 -16.53 9.02
CA VAL A 226 0.65 -15.38 9.61
C VAL A 226 -0.86 -15.58 9.50
N ILE A 227 -1.38 -15.77 8.27
CA ILE A 227 -2.83 -15.88 8.06
C ILE A 227 -3.41 -17.17 8.65
N GLY A 228 -2.66 -18.27 8.61
CA GLY A 228 -3.02 -19.52 9.27
C GLY A 228 -3.18 -19.35 10.78
N TRP A 229 -2.25 -18.66 11.42
CA TRP A 229 -2.32 -18.34 12.85
C TRP A 229 -3.50 -17.43 13.19
N VAL A 230 -3.81 -16.42 12.36
CA VAL A 230 -4.99 -15.56 12.55
C VAL A 230 -6.26 -16.40 12.55
N LYS A 231 -6.42 -17.29 11.56
CA LYS A 231 -7.61 -18.15 11.44
C LYS A 231 -7.72 -19.16 12.58
N ALA A 232 -6.60 -19.68 13.07
CA ALA A 232 -6.57 -20.59 14.21
C ALA A 232 -6.90 -19.87 15.53
N THR A 233 -6.34 -18.68 15.75
CA THR A 233 -6.49 -17.89 16.98
C THR A 233 -7.85 -17.20 17.07
N PHE A 234 -8.36 -16.72 15.93
CA PHE A 234 -9.65 -16.02 15.80
C PHE A 234 -10.53 -16.69 14.73
N PRO A 235 -11.18 -17.82 15.05
CA PRO A 235 -11.94 -18.60 14.05
C PRO A 235 -13.19 -17.88 13.51
N GLN A 236 -13.78 -16.99 14.30
CA GLN A 236 -14.99 -16.25 13.91
C GLN A 236 -14.62 -14.97 13.17
N TYR A 237 -14.74 -15.01 11.84
CA TYR A 237 -14.47 -13.84 11.02
C TYR A 237 -15.46 -12.71 11.30
N ARG A 238 -14.92 -11.48 11.37
CA ARG A 238 -15.69 -10.23 11.40
C ARG A 238 -15.03 -9.22 10.49
N ARG A 239 -15.81 -8.32 9.88
CA ARG A 239 -15.28 -7.30 8.95
C ARG A 239 -14.23 -6.40 9.60
N GLU A 240 -14.30 -6.20 10.92
CA GLU A 240 -13.38 -5.41 11.73
C GLU A 240 -11.97 -6.01 11.78
N MET A 241 -11.80 -7.27 11.38
CA MET A 241 -10.48 -7.91 11.19
C MET A 241 -9.72 -7.35 9.99
N LYS A 242 -10.40 -6.65 9.07
CA LYS A 242 -9.79 -6.13 7.85
C LYS A 242 -8.90 -4.91 8.13
N GLY A 243 -7.60 -5.09 7.88
CA GLY A 243 -6.56 -4.09 8.10
C GLY A 243 -6.06 -4.01 9.54
N VAL A 244 -6.28 -5.04 10.34
CA VAL A 244 -5.48 -5.26 11.55
C VAL A 244 -4.07 -5.67 11.12
N ASP A 245 -3.06 -5.22 11.85
CA ASP A 245 -1.65 -5.50 11.57
C ASP A 245 -1.28 -6.94 12.02
N TRP A 246 -1.76 -7.91 11.26
CA TRP A 246 -1.69 -9.32 11.64
C TRP A 246 -0.26 -9.87 11.67
N GLY A 247 0.64 -9.38 10.83
CA GLY A 247 2.04 -9.82 10.84
C GLY A 247 2.76 -9.39 12.11
N VAL A 248 2.54 -8.16 12.57
CA VAL A 248 3.10 -7.69 13.86
C VAL A 248 2.58 -8.54 15.02
N LEU A 249 1.27 -8.79 15.07
CA LEU A 249 0.68 -9.64 16.11
C LEU A 249 1.20 -11.08 16.04
N TYR A 250 1.27 -11.67 14.86
CA TYR A 250 1.84 -12.99 14.67
C TYR A 250 3.29 -13.05 15.17
N ASN A 251 4.13 -12.09 14.76
CA ASN A 251 5.53 -12.06 15.16
C ASN A 251 5.72 -11.98 16.69
N GLN A 252 4.82 -11.29 17.39
CA GLN A 252 4.85 -11.12 18.84
C GLN A 252 4.23 -12.29 19.62
N PHE A 253 3.21 -12.96 19.06
CA PHE A 253 2.34 -13.88 19.80
C PHE A 253 2.29 -15.32 19.25
N LYS A 254 2.92 -15.63 18.12
CA LYS A 254 2.89 -16.98 17.50
C LYS A 254 3.33 -18.12 18.43
N ASP A 255 4.20 -17.85 19.39
CA ASP A 255 4.76 -18.82 20.31
C ASP A 255 3.98 -18.91 21.64
N LYS A 256 2.89 -18.14 21.78
CA LYS A 256 1.99 -18.20 22.95
C LYS A 256 0.77 -19.05 22.64
N GLU A 257 0.38 -19.89 23.60
CA GLU A 257 -0.86 -20.63 23.53
C GLU A 257 -2.04 -19.79 24.03
N PHE A 258 -3.14 -19.80 23.28
CA PHE A 258 -4.37 -19.10 23.63
C PHE A 258 -5.55 -20.06 23.68
N ASP A 259 -6.40 -19.91 24.70
CA ASP A 259 -7.73 -20.49 24.70
C ASP A 259 -8.62 -19.68 23.75
N THR A 260 -8.83 -20.20 22.54
CA THR A 260 -9.58 -19.55 21.48
C THR A 260 -11.05 -19.34 21.83
N ASN A 261 -11.64 -20.21 22.66
CA ASN A 261 -13.01 -20.05 23.15
C ASN A 261 -13.11 -18.88 24.14
N LYS A 262 -12.10 -18.73 25.00
CA LYS A 262 -12.01 -17.60 25.93
C LYS A 262 -11.77 -16.29 25.18
N LEU A 263 -10.87 -16.29 24.18
CA LEU A 263 -10.64 -15.14 23.31
C LEU A 263 -11.92 -14.72 22.60
N GLU A 264 -12.63 -15.65 21.97
CA GLU A 264 -13.85 -15.35 21.23
C GLU A 264 -14.95 -14.77 22.14
N LYS A 265 -15.15 -15.33 23.35
CA LYS A 265 -16.06 -14.75 24.35
C LYS A 265 -15.67 -13.32 24.73
N HIS A 266 -14.37 -13.04 24.87
CA HIS A 266 -13.87 -11.71 25.18
C HIS A 266 -14.10 -10.74 24.02
N VAL A 267 -13.75 -11.14 22.80
CA VAL A 267 -13.98 -10.36 21.58
C VAL A 267 -15.47 -10.05 21.43
N ALA A 268 -16.35 -11.04 21.55
CA ALA A 268 -17.80 -10.85 21.42
C ALA A 268 -18.38 -9.87 22.46
N LYS A 269 -17.85 -9.89 23.70
CA LYS A 269 -18.24 -8.93 24.75
C LYS A 269 -17.81 -7.50 24.38
N LEU A 270 -16.58 -7.32 23.91
CA LEU A 270 -16.04 -6.01 23.52
C LEU A 270 -16.70 -5.45 22.26
N MET A 271 -17.10 -6.32 21.34
CA MET A 271 -17.86 -5.92 20.14
C MET A 271 -19.20 -5.29 20.51
N GLN A 272 -19.86 -5.76 21.58
CA GLN A 272 -21.11 -5.21 22.11
C GLN A 272 -20.92 -3.95 22.97
N ASP A 273 -19.68 -3.61 23.35
CA ASP A 273 -19.45 -2.47 24.23
C ASP A 273 -19.38 -1.15 23.44
N ASP A 274 -20.41 -0.32 23.58
CA ASP A 274 -20.51 0.98 22.92
C ASP A 274 -19.41 1.97 23.35
N ASP A 275 -18.74 1.73 24.48
CA ASP A 275 -17.60 2.55 24.91
C ASP A 275 -16.33 2.21 24.12
N VAL A 276 -16.27 1.07 23.42
CA VAL A 276 -15.14 0.73 22.53
C VAL A 276 -15.38 1.33 21.15
N GLU A 277 -14.70 2.43 20.83
CA GLU A 277 -14.86 3.14 19.55
C GLU A 277 -14.07 2.45 18.42
N ARG A 278 -12.86 1.94 18.71
CA ARG A 278 -12.01 1.27 17.71
C ARG A 278 -12.15 -0.26 17.79
N LYS A 279 -13.19 -0.79 17.14
CA LYS A 279 -13.47 -2.24 17.13
C LYS A 279 -12.35 -3.11 16.54
N SER A 280 -11.57 -2.60 15.58
CA SER A 280 -10.40 -3.34 15.07
C SER A 280 -9.27 -3.46 16.10
N GLY A 281 -9.23 -2.57 17.09
CA GLY A 281 -8.28 -2.62 18.20
C GLY A 281 -8.60 -3.69 19.25
N ILE A 282 -9.75 -4.35 19.15
CA ILE A 282 -10.10 -5.46 20.05
C ILE A 282 -9.10 -6.62 19.92
N TYR A 283 -8.67 -6.94 18.69
CA TYR A 283 -7.77 -8.07 18.44
C TYR A 283 -6.38 -7.92 19.09
N PRO A 284 -5.67 -6.80 18.94
CA PRO A 284 -4.43 -6.59 19.71
C PRO A 284 -4.70 -6.53 21.23
N TYR A 285 -5.75 -5.83 21.67
CA TYR A 285 -6.09 -5.73 23.10
C TYR A 285 -6.28 -7.08 23.79
N VAL A 286 -6.98 -8.03 23.17
CA VAL A 286 -7.19 -9.34 23.81
C VAL A 286 -5.91 -10.19 23.87
N LEU A 287 -4.84 -9.78 23.19
CA LEU A 287 -3.53 -10.45 23.18
C LEU A 287 -2.54 -9.81 24.17
N ASP A 288 -2.55 -8.47 24.32
CA ASP A 288 -1.58 -7.73 25.14
C ASP A 288 -2.17 -7.02 26.37
N GLY A 289 -3.49 -6.80 26.42
CA GLY A 289 -4.19 -6.09 27.48
C GLY A 289 -4.08 -4.57 27.42
N ASP A 290 -3.50 -3.98 26.36
CA ASP A 290 -3.31 -2.53 26.25
C ASP A 290 -4.59 -1.82 25.78
N GLU A 291 -5.27 -1.15 26.72
CA GLU A 291 -6.52 -0.44 26.46
C GLU A 291 -6.41 0.65 25.39
N ARG A 292 -5.19 1.15 25.09
CA ARG A 292 -4.97 2.16 24.05
C ARG A 292 -5.41 1.69 22.67
N HIS A 293 -5.42 0.38 22.41
CA HIS A 293 -5.93 -0.16 21.16
C HIS A 293 -7.43 0.09 20.97
N LEU A 294 -8.20 0.11 22.06
CA LEU A 294 -9.66 0.12 22.03
C LEU A 294 -10.24 1.51 21.72
N HIS A 295 -9.47 2.58 21.96
CA HIS A 295 -9.94 3.97 21.91
C HIS A 295 -11.26 4.11 22.69
N ILE A 296 -11.18 4.00 24.02
CA ILE A 296 -12.37 4.07 24.87
C ILE A 296 -12.99 5.47 24.80
N ARG A 297 -14.32 5.50 24.65
CA ARG A 297 -15.13 6.71 24.57
C ARG A 297 -14.78 7.68 25.69
N ALA A 298 -14.47 8.92 25.30
CA ALA A 298 -14.24 10.00 26.24
C ALA A 298 -15.57 10.53 26.82
N PHE A 299 -15.52 11.04 28.06
CA PHE A 299 -16.65 11.75 28.64
C PHE A 299 -16.96 13.03 27.85
N SER A 300 -18.25 13.27 27.58
CA SER A 300 -18.71 14.51 26.96
C SER A 300 -18.48 15.73 27.85
N ASP A 301 -18.41 16.93 27.26
CA ASP A 301 -18.22 18.18 28.01
C ASP A 301 -19.33 18.41 29.04
N ASN A 302 -20.56 18.00 28.74
CA ASN A 302 -21.66 18.08 29.70
C ASN A 302 -21.43 17.16 30.92
N MET A 303 -21.00 15.91 30.69
CA MET A 303 -20.64 14.99 31.78
C MET A 303 -19.50 15.53 32.64
N LYS A 304 -18.46 16.11 32.00
CA LYS A 304 -17.34 16.77 32.69
C LYS A 304 -17.82 17.96 33.52
N ARG A 305 -18.71 18.81 32.97
CA ARG A 305 -19.31 19.94 33.67
C ARG A 305 -20.11 19.51 34.90
N GLU A 306 -20.98 18.51 34.75
CA GLU A 306 -21.77 17.97 35.86
C GLU A 306 -20.86 17.40 36.97
N ALA A 307 -19.82 16.64 36.60
CA ALA A 307 -18.85 16.12 37.56
C ALA A 307 -18.10 17.23 38.28
N TYR A 308 -17.72 18.30 37.57
CA TYR A 308 -17.05 19.47 38.15
C TYR A 308 -17.91 20.15 39.23
N GLU A 309 -19.20 20.38 38.95
CA GLU A 309 -20.12 21.00 39.92
C GLU A 309 -20.34 20.10 41.15
N ARG A 310 -20.54 18.78 40.94
CA ARG A 310 -20.63 17.80 42.04
C ARG A 310 -19.39 17.82 42.95
N GLN A 311 -18.21 18.01 42.35
CA GLN A 311 -16.93 18.07 43.06
C GLN A 311 -16.56 19.48 43.54
N LYS A 312 -17.36 20.51 43.22
CA LYS A 312 -17.06 21.92 43.51
C LYS A 312 -15.69 22.38 42.97
N GLY A 313 -15.28 21.81 41.84
CA GLY A 313 -13.98 22.03 41.20
C GLY A 313 -12.78 21.48 41.97
N ILE A 314 -13.00 20.55 42.90
CA ILE A 314 -11.93 19.93 43.69
C ILE A 314 -11.47 18.64 43.02
N CYS A 315 -10.16 18.51 42.77
CA CYS A 315 -9.56 17.28 42.28
C CYS A 315 -9.71 16.18 43.33
N VAL A 316 -10.26 15.02 42.93
CA VAL A 316 -10.46 13.88 43.85
C VAL A 316 -9.16 13.30 44.40
N LYS A 317 -8.02 13.48 43.72
CA LYS A 317 -6.71 12.94 44.11
C LYS A 317 -5.92 13.89 45.01
N CYS A 318 -5.54 15.09 44.53
CA CYS A 318 -4.77 16.04 45.33
C CYS A 318 -5.60 16.96 46.25
N LYS A 319 -6.94 16.89 46.19
CA LYS A 319 -7.87 17.68 47.01
C LYS A 319 -7.74 19.21 46.87
N LYS A 320 -7.08 19.70 45.82
CA LYS A 320 -6.97 21.13 45.48
C LYS A 320 -8.08 21.57 44.52
N LYS A 321 -8.42 22.87 44.55
CA LYS A 321 -9.42 23.48 43.67
C LYS A 321 -8.78 23.95 42.36
N PHE A 322 -9.46 23.71 41.24
CA PHE A 322 -9.03 24.06 39.89
C PHE A 322 -10.19 24.65 39.09
N GLN A 323 -9.87 25.37 38.02
CA GLN A 323 -10.84 25.75 36.99
C GLN A 323 -11.15 24.56 36.08
N LEU A 324 -12.33 24.56 35.44
CA LEU A 324 -12.74 23.42 34.61
C LEU A 324 -11.73 23.10 33.50
N ASN A 325 -11.16 24.13 32.86
CA ASN A 325 -10.17 23.97 31.78
C ASN A 325 -8.81 23.42 32.24
N GLU A 326 -8.58 23.33 33.56
CA GLU A 326 -7.39 22.74 34.17
C GLU A 326 -7.62 21.28 34.61
N MET A 327 -8.83 20.76 34.36
CA MET A 327 -9.24 19.41 34.76
C MET A 327 -9.61 18.54 33.56
N GLU A 328 -9.57 17.22 33.76
CA GLU A 328 -10.01 16.21 32.80
C GLU A 328 -10.99 15.24 33.46
N GLY A 329 -11.91 14.72 32.66
CA GLY A 329 -12.82 13.65 33.08
C GLY A 329 -12.10 12.31 33.10
N ASP A 330 -12.33 11.54 34.15
CA ASP A 330 -11.74 10.23 34.42
C ASP A 330 -12.81 9.30 34.99
N HIS A 331 -12.63 7.99 34.81
CA HIS A 331 -13.56 7.00 35.33
C HIS A 331 -13.33 6.76 36.83
N ILE A 332 -14.39 6.79 37.63
CA ILE A 332 -14.36 6.41 39.04
C ILE A 332 -14.00 4.93 39.16
N LYS A 333 -14.82 4.08 38.54
CA LYS A 333 -14.51 2.68 38.30
C LYS A 333 -13.82 2.56 36.94
N PRO A 334 -12.56 2.11 36.85
CA PRO A 334 -11.84 1.96 35.59
C PRO A 334 -12.61 1.12 34.56
N TRP A 335 -12.37 1.38 33.28
CA TRP A 335 -13.09 0.68 32.20
C TRP A 335 -12.78 -0.83 32.18
N HIS A 336 -11.54 -1.27 32.37
CA HIS A 336 -11.21 -2.71 32.46
C HIS A 336 -11.90 -3.45 33.61
N GLU A 337 -12.28 -2.76 34.68
CA GLU A 337 -13.05 -3.34 35.78
C GLU A 337 -14.56 -3.38 35.48
N GLY A 338 -14.98 -2.89 34.30
CA GLY A 338 -16.36 -2.79 33.86
C GLY A 338 -17.03 -1.46 34.16
N GLY A 339 -16.26 -0.38 34.33
CA GLY A 339 -16.81 0.97 34.44
C GLY A 339 -17.21 1.55 33.09
N LYS A 340 -18.44 2.08 32.98
CA LYS A 340 -18.96 2.67 31.75
C LYS A 340 -18.68 4.17 31.63
N THR A 341 -18.61 4.70 30.40
CA THR A 341 -18.50 6.15 30.13
C THR A 341 -19.87 6.82 30.28
N ILE A 342 -20.32 6.95 31.53
CA ILE A 342 -21.58 7.60 31.91
C ILE A 342 -21.35 8.69 32.96
N ALA A 343 -22.26 9.67 33.05
CA ALA A 343 -22.15 10.80 33.97
C ALA A 343 -21.89 10.37 35.43
N ALA A 344 -22.53 9.28 35.88
CA ALA A 344 -22.38 8.74 37.24
C ALA A 344 -20.99 8.15 37.52
N ASN A 345 -20.27 7.70 36.50
CA ASN A 345 -18.92 7.16 36.60
C ASN A 345 -17.84 8.20 36.25
N CYS A 346 -18.23 9.44 35.95
CA CYS A 346 -17.31 10.54 35.65
C CYS A 346 -16.88 11.26 36.92
N GLN A 347 -15.57 11.38 37.12
CA GLN A 347 -14.94 12.27 38.10
C GLN A 347 -13.94 13.21 37.41
N MET A 348 -13.69 14.38 38.00
CA MET A 348 -12.71 15.34 37.51
C MET A 348 -11.39 15.21 38.26
N LEU A 349 -10.29 15.04 37.53
CA LEU A 349 -8.91 15.11 38.01
C LEU A 349 -8.23 16.36 37.45
N CYS A 350 -7.29 16.96 38.17
CA CYS A 350 -6.43 17.97 37.53
C CYS A 350 -5.55 17.30 36.47
N LYS A 351 -5.16 18.06 35.44
CA LYS A 351 -4.40 17.53 34.29
C LYS A 351 -3.14 16.75 34.69
N ASP A 352 -2.41 17.21 35.71
CA ASP A 352 -1.21 16.54 36.20
C ASP A 352 -1.52 15.20 36.87
N ASP A 353 -2.54 15.17 37.72
CA ASP A 353 -2.97 13.96 38.42
C ASP A 353 -3.53 12.90 37.46
N ASN A 354 -4.23 13.35 36.41
CA ASN A 354 -4.76 12.51 35.35
C ASN A 354 -3.63 11.89 34.51
N ARG A 355 -2.68 12.72 34.04
CA ARG A 355 -1.51 12.24 33.27
C ARG A 355 -0.68 11.22 34.03
N ARG A 356 -0.47 11.43 35.34
CA ARG A 356 0.24 10.48 36.21
C ARG A 356 -0.53 9.18 36.45
N LYS A 357 -1.85 9.17 36.26
CA LYS A 357 -2.69 7.96 36.35
C LYS A 357 -2.61 7.18 35.05
N SER A 358 -2.68 7.84 33.89
CA SER A 358 -2.62 7.19 32.57
C SER A 358 -1.24 6.66 32.17
N GLY A 359 -0.16 7.10 32.84
CA GLY A 359 1.20 6.61 32.63
C GLY A 359 1.60 5.41 33.49
N LYS A 360 0.65 4.80 34.20
CA LYS A 360 0.78 3.54 34.93
C LYS A 360 -0.12 2.51 34.26
#